data_AF-A0AAJ6KWK0-F1
#
_entry.id   AF-A0AAJ6KWK0-F1
#
_cell.length_a   1.000
_cell.length_b   1.000
_cell.length_c   1.000
_cell.angle_alpha   90.00
_cell.angle_beta   90.00
_cell.angle_gamma   90.00
#
_symmetry.space_group_name_H-M   'P 1'
#
loop_
_entity.id
_entity.type
_entity.pdbx_description
1 polymer ?
#
loop_
_entity_poly.entity_id
_entity_poly.type
_entity_poly.pdbx_seq_one_letter_code
_entity_poly.pdbx_strand_id
1 'polypeptide(L)'
;MNLFTRKDGLLALKPERQEVCKAAGVSVLGFAEKMPKGGILLVDTRPRAFVGGRGPDDPAATMIIIGSVFKPDKTYYFESFERALKKALKLAAGTTSATSA
;
A
#
# COMPACT_ATOMS: atom_id res chain seq x y z
N MET A 1 5.68 8.63 10.36
CA MET A 1 4.51 8.10 9.63
C MET A 1 4.81 6.65 9.25
N ASN A 2 3.92 5.70 9.55
CA ASN A 2 4.15 4.27 9.33
C ASN A 2 3.48 3.74 8.05
N LEU A 3 3.33 4.59 7.04
CA LEU A 3 2.62 4.27 5.80
C LEU A 3 3.57 4.39 4.60
N PHE A 4 3.64 3.32 3.82
CA PHE A 4 4.64 3.13 2.78
C PHE A 4 4.02 2.65 1.47
N THR A 5 4.73 2.87 0.37
CA THR A 5 4.50 2.22 -0.94
C THR A 5 5.84 1.87 -1.60
N ARG A 6 5.84 1.14 -2.70
CA ARG A 6 7.05 0.81 -3.49
C ARG A 6 7.10 1.66 -4.75
N LYS A 7 8.29 2.17 -5.07
CA LYS A 7 8.57 2.85 -6.33
C LYS A 7 8.41 1.91 -7.53
N ASP A 8 8.91 0.69 -7.39
CA ASP A 8 9.02 -0.30 -8.47
C ASP A 8 8.77 -1.75 -8.01
N GLY A 9 8.66 -2.65 -9.00
CA GLY A 9 8.47 -4.08 -8.80
C GLY A 9 7.02 -4.56 -8.83
N LEU A 10 6.83 -5.84 -8.52
CA LEU A 10 5.56 -6.55 -8.72
C LEU A 10 4.40 -5.95 -7.91
N LEU A 11 4.70 -5.24 -6.82
CA LEU A 11 3.71 -4.70 -5.88
C LEU A 11 3.68 -3.16 -5.87
N ALA A 12 4.45 -2.50 -6.73
CA ALA A 12 4.40 -1.05 -6.84
C ALA A 12 3.03 -0.60 -7.34
N LEU A 13 2.57 0.51 -6.77
CA LEU A 13 1.40 1.22 -7.27
C LEU A 13 1.68 1.76 -8.68
N LYS A 14 0.64 1.95 -9.49
CA LYS A 14 0.76 2.72 -10.72
C LYS A 14 1.30 4.14 -10.44
N PRO A 15 2.08 4.74 -11.36
CA PRO A 15 2.74 6.03 -11.14
C PRO A 15 1.79 7.13 -10.65
N GLU A 16 0.60 7.25 -11.22
CA GLU A 16 -0.41 8.24 -10.85
C GLU A 16 -0.89 8.08 -9.40
N ARG A 17 -0.95 6.86 -8.88
CA ARG A 17 -1.32 6.57 -7.49
C ARG A 17 -0.17 6.84 -6.53
N GLN A 18 1.07 6.63 -6.97
CA GLN A 18 2.27 6.97 -6.18
C GLN A 18 2.33 8.48 -5.91
N GLU A 19 2.01 9.32 -6.90
CA GLU A 19 1.95 10.78 -6.72
C GLU A 19 0.88 11.20 -5.71
N VAL A 20 -0.32 10.59 -5.76
CA VAL A 20 -1.36 10.82 -4.73
C VAL A 20 -0.90 10.36 -3.35
N CYS A 21 -0.25 9.20 -3.25
CA CYS A 21 0.34 8.72 -2.01
C CYS A 21 1.39 9.70 -1.46
N LYS A 22 2.29 10.21 -2.31
CA LYS A 22 3.31 11.18 -1.93
C LYS A 22 2.69 12.48 -1.41
N ALA A 23 1.66 12.99 -2.09
CA ALA A 23 0.91 14.16 -1.64
C ALA A 23 0.21 13.93 -0.29
N ALA A 24 -0.21 12.70 0.00
CA ALA A 24 -0.78 12.30 1.28
C ALA A 24 0.26 12.00 2.39
N GLY A 25 1.54 12.21 2.14
CA GLY A 25 2.62 11.97 3.10
C GLY A 25 3.07 10.51 3.23
N VAL A 26 2.68 9.64 2.30
CA VAL A 26 3.12 8.24 2.25
C VAL A 26 4.58 8.17 1.78
N SER A 27 5.41 7.42 2.50
CA SER A 27 6.82 7.23 2.12
C SER A 27 6.94 6.24 0.96
N VAL A 28 7.63 6.64 -0.11
CA VAL A 28 7.89 5.77 -1.26
C VAL A 28 9.24 5.09 -1.06
N LEU A 29 9.22 3.77 -0.87
CA LEU A 29 10.41 2.95 -0.71
C LEU A 29 11.00 2.63 -2.10
N GLY A 30 12.29 2.89 -2.26
CA GLY A 30 13.09 2.52 -3.42
C GLY A 30 13.47 1.03 -3.46
N PHE A 31 14.29 0.71 -4.46
CA PHE A 31 14.80 -0.65 -4.65
C PHE A 31 15.63 -1.08 -3.41
N ALA A 32 15.38 -2.31 -2.93
CA ALA A 32 15.97 -2.90 -1.73
C ALA A 32 15.73 -2.17 -0.37
N GLU A 33 15.07 -1.01 -0.33
CA GLU A 33 14.70 -0.38 0.95
C GLU A 33 13.72 -1.26 1.73
N LYS A 34 13.95 -1.39 3.04
CA LYS A 34 13.12 -2.23 3.90
C LYS A 34 12.08 -1.37 4.60
N MET A 35 10.84 -1.87 4.62
CA MET A 35 9.82 -1.28 5.48
C MET A 35 10.14 -1.59 6.95
N PRO A 36 10.02 -0.61 7.87
CA PRO A 36 10.21 -0.86 9.29
C PRO A 36 9.16 -1.83 9.85
N LYS A 37 9.47 -2.46 10.99
CA LYS A 37 8.56 -3.40 11.67
C LYS A 37 7.26 -2.69 12.05
N GLY A 38 6.12 -3.32 11.76
CA GLY A 38 4.79 -2.73 11.99
C GLY A 38 4.39 -1.66 10.96
N GLY A 39 5.17 -1.49 9.88
CA GLY A 39 4.81 -0.63 8.77
C GLY A 39 3.54 -1.13 8.05
N ILE A 40 2.86 -0.19 7.42
CA ILE A 40 1.68 -0.40 6.58
C ILE A 40 2.11 -0.14 5.14
N LEU A 41 1.97 -1.12 4.26
CA LEU A 41 2.32 -1.03 2.85
C LEU A 41 1.06 -0.97 1.99
N LEU A 42 0.97 0.03 1.13
CA LEU A 42 0.01 0.10 0.03
C LEU A 42 0.64 -0.55 -1.21
N VAL A 43 -0.05 -1.52 -1.79
CA VAL A 43 0.40 -2.22 -3.00
C VAL A 43 -0.72 -2.30 -4.02
N ASP A 44 -0.35 -2.25 -5.30
CA ASP A 44 -1.31 -2.57 -6.35
C ASP A 44 -1.37 -4.08 -6.53
N THR A 45 -2.59 -4.55 -6.71
CA THR A 45 -2.92 -5.94 -6.96
C THR A 45 -4.01 -5.99 -8.03
N ARG A 46 -4.40 -7.20 -8.42
CA ARG A 46 -5.46 -7.41 -9.42
C ARG A 46 -6.83 -7.56 -8.74
N PRO A 47 -7.93 -7.16 -9.41
CA PRO A 47 -9.28 -7.63 -9.11
C PRO A 47 -9.28 -9.14 -8.89
N ARG A 48 -9.96 -9.65 -7.86
CA ARG A 48 -9.93 -11.10 -7.53
C ARG A 48 -10.38 -11.99 -8.69
N ALA A 49 -11.26 -11.48 -9.54
CA ALA A 49 -11.79 -12.17 -10.72
C ALA A 49 -11.12 -11.76 -12.04
N PHE A 50 -10.01 -11.00 -12.01
CA PHE A 50 -9.35 -10.55 -13.24
C PHE A 50 -8.60 -11.70 -13.91
N VAL A 51 -8.85 -11.87 -15.21
CA VAL A 51 -8.15 -12.82 -16.09
C VAL A 51 -7.47 -12.02 -17.20
N GLY A 52 -6.13 -11.96 -17.18
CA GLY A 52 -5.35 -11.16 -18.15
C GLY A 52 -3.88 -11.01 -17.76
N GLY A 53 -3.08 -10.51 -18.70
CA GLY A 53 -1.66 -10.12 -18.51
C GLY A 53 -1.54 -8.77 -17.80
N ARG A 54 -0.30 -8.37 -17.40
CA ARG A 54 -0.04 -7.08 -16.74
C ARG A 54 0.31 -6.00 -17.78
N GLY A 55 -0.55 -5.01 -17.94
CA GLY A 55 -0.39 -3.84 -18.81
C GLY A 55 -0.64 -2.51 -18.10
N PRO A 56 -0.24 -1.38 -18.72
CA PRO A 56 -0.43 -0.04 -18.17
C PRO A 56 -1.92 0.31 -17.95
N ASP A 57 -2.81 -0.26 -18.77
CA ASP A 57 -4.25 0.03 -18.76
C ASP A 57 -5.06 -0.90 -17.84
N ASP A 58 -4.43 -1.89 -17.22
CA ASP A 58 -5.17 -2.88 -16.45
C ASP A 58 -5.88 -2.27 -15.25
N PRO A 59 -7.07 -2.79 -14.88
CA PRO A 59 -7.68 -2.42 -13.62
C PRO A 59 -6.77 -2.87 -12.47
N ALA A 60 -6.29 -1.90 -11.69
CA ALA A 60 -5.51 -2.16 -10.49
C ALA A 60 -6.41 -1.98 -9.25
N ALA A 61 -6.57 -3.06 -8.48
CA ALA A 61 -7.08 -3.00 -7.12
C ALA A 61 -5.93 -2.63 -6.16
N THR A 62 -6.25 -2.25 -4.93
CA THR A 62 -5.24 -1.88 -3.92
C THR A 62 -5.37 -2.79 -2.71
N MET A 63 -4.25 -3.33 -2.27
CA MET A 63 -4.15 -4.09 -1.03
C MET A 63 -3.29 -3.32 -0.03
N ILE A 64 -3.74 -3.33 1.22
CA ILE A 64 -2.98 -2.85 2.37
C ILE A 64 -2.37 -4.08 3.04
N ILE A 65 -1.08 -4.06 3.28
CA ILE A 65 -0.35 -5.09 4.03
C ILE A 65 0.18 -4.46 5.31
N ILE A 66 -0.08 -5.09 6.46
CA ILE A 66 0.54 -4.71 7.74
C ILE A 66 1.59 -5.77 8.08
N GLY A 67 2.79 -5.34 8.44
CA GLY A 67 3.89 -6.24 8.78
C GLY A 67 4.75 -6.59 7.56
N SER A 68 4.97 -7.87 7.27
CA SER A 68 5.83 -8.29 6.15
C SER A 68 5.03 -8.63 4.89
N VAL A 69 5.55 -8.32 3.71
CA VAL A 69 4.94 -8.74 2.43
C VAL A 69 4.88 -10.27 2.31
N PHE A 70 5.91 -10.97 2.76
CA PHE A 70 6.00 -12.44 2.65
C PHE A 70 5.24 -13.19 3.75
N LYS A 71 5.03 -12.53 4.90
CA LYS A 71 4.28 -13.07 6.04
C LYS A 71 3.48 -11.91 6.65
N PRO A 72 2.35 -11.54 6.03
CA PRO A 72 1.58 -10.39 6.48
C PRO A 72 0.85 -10.72 7.78
N ASP A 73 0.86 -9.79 8.73
CA ASP A 73 0.08 -9.93 9.97
C ASP A 73 -1.41 -9.74 9.67
N LYS A 74 -1.71 -8.75 8.82
CA LYS A 74 -3.06 -8.46 8.32
C LYS A 74 -2.98 -7.94 6.89
N THR A 75 -3.97 -8.28 6.09
CA THR A 75 -4.18 -7.72 4.77
C THR A 75 -5.60 -7.18 4.62
N TYR A 76 -5.74 -6.09 3.85
CA TYR A 76 -7.04 -5.55 3.48
C TYR A 76 -7.07 -5.32 1.98
N TYR A 77 -8.13 -5.79 1.34
CA TYR A 77 -8.27 -5.70 -0.11
C TYR A 77 -9.35 -4.67 -0.48
N PHE A 78 -9.07 -3.85 -1.49
CA PHE A 78 -9.98 -2.84 -2.00
C PHE A 78 -9.93 -2.77 -3.51
N GLU A 79 -11.08 -2.68 -4.16
CA GLU A 79 -11.15 -2.41 -5.60
C GLU A 79 -10.94 -0.92 -5.93
N SER A 80 -11.13 -0.04 -4.93
CA SER A 80 -10.93 1.40 -5.05
C SER A 80 -9.70 1.86 -4.28
N PHE A 81 -8.76 2.50 -4.99
CA PHE A 81 -7.55 3.08 -4.42
C PHE A 81 -7.86 4.13 -3.34
N GLU A 82 -8.82 5.03 -3.59
CA GLU A 82 -9.18 6.08 -2.62
C GLU A 82 -9.68 5.49 -1.29
N ARG A 83 -10.50 4.44 -1.35
CA ARG A 83 -10.98 3.73 -0.15
C ARG A 83 -9.82 3.07 0.59
N ALA A 84 -8.87 2.48 -0.15
CA ALA A 84 -7.67 1.90 0.43
C ALA A 84 -6.81 2.96 1.12
N LEU A 85 -6.54 4.09 0.44
CA LEU A 85 -5.74 5.18 0.98
C LEU A 85 -6.37 5.78 2.24
N LYS A 86 -7.68 6.06 2.23
CA LYS A 86 -8.42 6.56 3.41
C LYS A 86 -8.32 5.58 4.59
N LYS A 87 -8.45 4.28 4.34
CA LYS A 87 -8.29 3.26 5.38
C LYS A 87 -6.86 3.22 5.91
N ALA A 88 -5.86 3.28 5.02
CA ALA A 88 -4.45 3.21 5.38
C ALA A 88 -4.03 4.41 6.25
N LEU A 89 -4.47 5.63 5.88
CA LEU A 89 -4.26 6.83 6.68
C LEU A 89 -4.90 6.72 8.07
N LYS A 90 -6.14 6.21 8.15
CA LYS A 90 -6.81 5.97 9.43
C LYS A 90 -6.07 4.95 10.30
N LEU A 91 -5.55 3.88 9.69
CA LEU A 91 -4.75 2.87 10.40
C LEU A 91 -3.44 3.47 10.91
N ALA A 92 -2.74 4.26 10.09
CA ALA A 92 -1.50 4.92 10.48
C ALA A 92 -1.72 5.91 11.65
N ALA A 93 -2.82 6.66 11.63
CA ALA A 93 -3.20 7.54 12.74
C ALA A 93 -3.50 6.76 14.03
N GLY A 94 -4.28 5.68 13.95
CA GLY A 94 -4.63 4.85 15.11
C GLY A 94 -3.43 4.13 15.75
N THR A 95 -2.45 3.70 14.96
CA THR A 95 -1.19 3.12 15.46
C THR A 95 -0.32 4.15 16.19
N THR A 96 -0.44 5.43 15.84
CA THR A 96 0.33 6.51 16.49
C THR A 96 -0.19 6.77 17.90
N SER A 97 -1.49 6.64 18.14
CA SER A 97 -2.11 6.85 19.46
C SER A 97 -1.84 5.74 20.48
N ALA A 98 -1.44 4.53 20.05
CA ALA A 98 -1.20 3.39 20.93
C ALA A 98 0.23 3.35 21.51
N THR A 99 1.15 4.21 21.05
CA THR A 99 2.56 4.21 21.47
C THR A 99 2.90 5.39 22.40
N SER A 100 1.89 6.10 22.92
CA SER A 100 2.06 7.30 23.76
C SER A 100 1.44 7.19 25.16
N ALA A 101 1.24 5.97 25.66
CA ALA A 101 0.76 5.71 27.03
C ALA A 101 1.79 4.89 27.81
#